data_AF-A0A0F8C807-F1
#
_entry.id   AF-A0A0F8C807-F1
#
_cell.length_a   1.000
_cell.length_b   1.000
_cell.length_c   1.000
_cell.angle_alpha   90.00
_cell.angle_beta   90.00
_cell.angle_gamma   90.00
#
_symmetry.space_group_name_H-M   'P 1'
#
loop_
_entity.id
_entity.type
_entity.pdbx_description
1 polymer ?
#
loop_
_entity_poly.entity_id
_entity_poly.type
_entity_poly.pdbx_seq_one_letter_code
_entity_poly.pdbx_strand_id
1 'polypeptide(L)'
;MQEFIIEYELYTDLLYLAQKCLSSKTPSYLIRKISDRRSLQSLKPLQTLFKGICRGGSITSVNNLEKAKTKEELSLLLPKINNVLDSEPAVLRIDPAFTESIMLIGDIHGDLDALNFVMEMREELGCKYMLFLGDYVDRGMQGTEVLIRLFRLKLEEPQNIFLLRGNHETVDMNLYYGFFEEIGFDQGFLLNVSRTYDRLPVAAIISGHTFCVHGGINGTESVDAITKEGAFPYLWNDPSKSPGLSKSSRGSTVKEFGPDIVDGFLETNGLKKIVRGHTALRTGYEWWFDGKLLSLFSCPDYVGLGNAAAFAYIEKGELKIIAFGNRSQ
;
A
#
# COMPACT_ATOMS: atom_id res chain seq x y z
N MET A 1 -18.54 -23.54 -4.73
CA MET A 1 -19.67 -22.67 -4.36
C MET A 1 -20.28 -23.06 -3.01
N GLN A 2 -20.47 -24.35 -2.71
CA GLN A 2 -21.03 -24.81 -1.43
C GLN A 2 -20.07 -24.72 -0.22
N GLU A 3 -18.76 -24.87 -0.42
CA GLU A 3 -17.76 -24.74 0.67
C GLU A 3 -17.54 -23.29 1.12
N PHE A 4 -17.65 -22.32 0.20
CA PHE A 4 -17.53 -20.88 0.50
C PHE A 4 -18.70 -20.35 1.37
N ILE A 5 -19.90 -20.93 1.24
CA ILE A 5 -21.07 -20.49 2.02
C ILE A 5 -20.94 -20.95 3.48
N ILE A 6 -20.36 -22.13 3.71
CA ILE A 6 -20.19 -22.70 5.07
C ILE A 6 -19.14 -21.92 5.88
N GLU A 7 -18.05 -21.47 5.24
CA GLU A 7 -17.05 -20.62 5.92
C GLU A 7 -17.58 -19.22 6.22
N TYR A 8 -18.40 -18.64 5.33
CA TYR A 8 -18.99 -17.31 5.53
C TYR A 8 -20.06 -17.30 6.62
N GLU A 9 -20.90 -18.34 6.70
CA GLU A 9 -21.89 -18.52 7.78
C GLU A 9 -21.20 -18.78 9.13
N LEU A 10 -20.14 -19.60 9.19
CA LEU A 10 -19.36 -19.78 10.41
C LEU A 10 -18.70 -18.47 10.88
N TYR A 11 -18.21 -17.67 9.93
CA TYR A 11 -17.52 -16.41 10.20
C TYR A 11 -18.47 -15.32 10.70
N THR A 12 -19.66 -15.20 10.10
CA THR A 12 -20.71 -14.28 10.57
C THR A 12 -21.26 -14.69 11.93
N ASP A 13 -21.42 -15.98 12.20
CA ASP A 13 -21.80 -16.49 13.53
C ASP A 13 -20.71 -16.22 14.59
N LEU A 14 -19.43 -16.36 14.24
CA LEU A 14 -18.30 -16.07 15.13
C LEU A 14 -18.17 -14.57 15.43
N LEU A 15 -18.36 -13.70 14.43
CA LEU A 15 -18.42 -12.24 14.62
C LEU A 15 -19.62 -11.83 15.46
N TYR A 16 -20.80 -12.40 15.20
CA TYR A 16 -22.01 -12.16 15.99
C TYR A 16 -21.85 -12.59 17.46
N LEU A 17 -21.20 -13.74 17.70
CA LEU A 17 -20.88 -14.22 19.04
C LEU A 17 -19.83 -13.35 19.74
N ALA A 18 -18.80 -12.87 19.03
CA ALA A 18 -17.81 -11.94 19.57
C ALA A 18 -18.44 -10.58 19.95
N GLN A 19 -19.39 -10.08 19.14
CA GLN A 19 -20.12 -8.85 19.39
C GLN A 19 -21.11 -8.98 20.57
N LYS A 20 -21.72 -10.16 20.76
CA LYS A 20 -22.50 -10.49 21.97
C LYS A 20 -21.63 -10.64 23.22
N CYS A 21 -20.39 -11.13 23.09
CA CYS A 21 -19.43 -11.16 24.19
C CYS A 21 -19.10 -9.76 24.71
N LEU A 22 -18.89 -8.79 23.81
CA LEU A 22 -18.60 -7.38 24.15
C LEU A 22 -19.75 -6.67 24.88
N SER A 23 -21.00 -7.16 24.75
CA SER A 23 -22.20 -6.56 25.37
C SER A 23 -22.69 -7.27 26.63
N SER A 24 -22.10 -8.39 27.04
CA SER A 24 -22.53 -9.16 28.22
C SER A 24 -21.52 -9.06 29.39
N LYS A 25 -22.01 -8.85 30.62
CA LYS A 25 -21.18 -8.64 31.83
C LYS A 25 -20.44 -9.89 32.37
N THR A 26 -20.40 -11.01 31.64
CA THR A 26 -19.69 -12.23 32.08
C THR A 26 -18.99 -12.97 30.92
N PRO A 27 -17.79 -12.54 30.52
CA PRO A 27 -17.01 -13.14 29.43
C PRO A 27 -16.56 -14.59 29.68
N SER A 28 -16.52 -15.04 30.93
CA SER A 28 -15.91 -16.30 31.37
C SER A 28 -16.72 -17.56 31.02
N TYR A 29 -18.04 -17.47 30.87
CA TYR A 29 -18.90 -18.64 30.57
C TYR A 29 -18.76 -19.11 29.12
N LEU A 30 -18.54 -18.19 28.17
CA LEU A 30 -18.46 -18.52 26.73
C LEU A 30 -17.10 -19.10 26.33
N ILE A 31 -16.01 -18.66 26.99
CA ILE A 31 -14.64 -19.15 26.78
C ILE A 31 -14.57 -20.69 26.96
N ARG A 32 -15.29 -21.21 27.97
CA ARG A 32 -15.33 -22.65 28.27
C ARG A 32 -16.10 -23.46 27.22
N LYS A 33 -17.06 -22.84 26.52
CA LYS A 33 -17.89 -23.50 25.49
C LYS A 33 -17.18 -23.55 24.13
N ILE A 34 -16.29 -22.59 23.85
CA ILE A 34 -15.51 -22.53 22.61
C ILE A 34 -14.28 -23.45 22.69
N SER A 35 -13.66 -23.59 23.86
CA SER A 35 -12.49 -24.47 24.06
C SER A 35 -12.77 -25.97 23.87
N ASP A 36 -14.04 -26.40 23.93
CA ASP A 36 -14.42 -27.82 23.78
C ASP A 36 -14.56 -28.29 22.33
N ARG A 37 -14.50 -27.40 21.33
CA ARG A 37 -14.50 -27.81 19.90
C ARG A 37 -13.06 -28.05 19.42
N ARG A 38 -12.68 -29.33 19.31
CA ARG A 38 -11.35 -29.84 18.90
C ARG A 38 -10.93 -29.54 17.44
N SER A 39 -11.42 -28.49 16.79
CA SER A 39 -11.02 -28.09 15.43
C SER A 39 -10.37 -26.70 15.34
N LEU A 40 -10.03 -26.07 16.47
CA LEU A 40 -9.53 -24.68 16.52
C LEU A 40 -8.01 -24.51 16.30
N GLN A 41 -7.27 -25.55 15.94
CA GLN A 41 -5.83 -25.42 15.63
C GLN A 41 -5.56 -24.60 14.34
N SER A 42 -6.57 -24.41 13.47
CA SER A 42 -6.49 -23.56 12.28
C SER A 42 -6.83 -22.08 12.53
N LEU A 43 -7.21 -21.69 13.75
CA LEU A 43 -7.73 -20.35 14.06
C LEU A 43 -6.82 -19.56 15.02
N LYS A 44 -5.53 -19.45 14.68
CA LYS A 44 -4.63 -18.43 15.26
C LYS A 44 -5.20 -16.99 15.25
N PRO A 45 -6.00 -16.54 14.25
CA PRO A 45 -6.52 -15.18 14.19
C PRO A 45 -7.46 -14.81 15.35
N LEU A 46 -8.31 -15.75 15.80
CA LEU A 46 -9.22 -15.50 16.92
C LEU A 46 -8.47 -15.35 18.25
N GLN A 47 -7.38 -16.09 18.45
CA GLN A 47 -6.58 -15.95 19.68
C GLN A 47 -5.89 -14.59 19.79
N THR A 48 -5.52 -13.96 18.68
CA THR A 48 -4.96 -12.61 18.66
C THR A 48 -6.03 -11.56 18.98
N LEU A 49 -7.21 -11.68 18.37
CA LEU A 49 -8.38 -10.83 18.67
C LEU A 49 -8.79 -10.91 20.14
N PHE A 50 -8.81 -12.12 20.73
CA PHE A 50 -9.14 -12.33 22.14
C PHE A 50 -8.04 -11.87 23.10
N LYS A 51 -6.75 -11.96 22.72
CA LYS A 51 -5.63 -11.42 23.53
C LYS A 51 -5.63 -9.88 23.57
N GLY A 52 -6.11 -9.22 22.52
CA GLY A 52 -6.34 -7.76 22.53
C GLY A 52 -7.41 -7.34 23.53
N ILE A 53 -8.52 -8.09 23.59
CA ILE A 53 -9.65 -7.80 24.49
C ILE A 53 -9.29 -8.00 25.98
N CYS A 54 -8.37 -8.92 26.31
CA CYS A 54 -7.96 -9.19 27.69
C CYS A 54 -6.79 -8.34 28.19
N ARG A 55 -6.11 -7.57 27.33
CA ARG A 55 -5.12 -6.58 27.78
C ARG A 55 -5.84 -5.29 28.19
N GLY A 56 -6.52 -5.39 29.33
CA GLY A 56 -6.89 -4.22 30.13
C GLY A 56 -5.64 -3.51 30.63
N GLY A 57 -5.03 -2.72 29.76
CA GLY A 57 -4.01 -1.73 30.11
C GLY A 57 -4.61 -0.36 29.88
N SER A 58 -4.60 0.48 30.92
CA SER A 58 -4.90 1.91 30.83
C SER A 58 -3.91 2.60 29.89
N ILE A 59 -4.18 2.57 28.58
CA ILE A 59 -3.61 3.48 27.58
C ILE A 59 -4.63 4.61 27.43
N THR A 60 -4.17 5.81 27.73
CA THR A 60 -4.91 6.95 28.27
C THR A 60 -5.79 7.67 27.24
N SER A 61 -6.85 8.31 27.71
CA SER A 61 -7.86 9.04 26.92
C SER A 61 -7.31 10.07 25.91
N VAL A 62 -6.07 10.51 26.07
CA VAL A 62 -5.39 11.48 25.19
C VAL A 62 -5.07 10.88 23.83
N ASN A 63 -4.51 9.66 23.76
CA ASN A 63 -4.20 9.01 22.48
C ASN A 63 -5.46 8.74 21.66
N ASN A 64 -6.56 8.38 22.34
CA ASN A 64 -7.86 8.18 21.70
C ASN A 64 -8.45 9.50 21.18
N LEU A 65 -8.23 10.61 21.89
CA LEU A 65 -8.66 11.93 21.45
C LEU A 65 -7.85 12.42 20.24
N GLU A 66 -6.54 12.19 20.22
CA GLU A 66 -5.69 12.52 19.08
C GLU A 66 -6.08 11.73 17.83
N LYS A 67 -6.22 10.39 17.93
CA LYS A 67 -6.67 9.57 16.80
C LYS A 67 -8.07 9.97 16.31
N ALA A 68 -8.98 10.35 17.20
CA ALA A 68 -10.29 10.88 16.80
C ALA A 68 -10.17 12.18 15.99
N LYS A 69 -9.30 13.11 16.39
CA LYS A 69 -9.04 14.35 15.66
C LYS A 69 -8.39 14.08 14.30
N THR A 70 -7.39 13.21 14.24
CA THR A 70 -6.73 12.80 12.99
C THR A 70 -7.77 12.23 12.01
N LYS A 71 -8.67 11.37 12.49
CA LYS A 71 -9.74 10.82 11.66
C LYS A 71 -10.75 11.87 11.17
N GLU A 72 -11.15 12.80 12.02
CA GLU A 72 -12.02 13.92 11.63
C GLU A 72 -11.36 14.78 10.55
N GLU A 73 -10.07 15.08 10.72
CA GLU A 73 -9.28 15.82 9.75
C GLU A 73 -9.19 15.09 8.40
N LEU A 74 -8.85 13.80 8.39
CA LEU A 74 -8.85 13.01 7.16
C LEU A 74 -10.22 13.02 6.49
N SER A 75 -11.30 12.87 7.26
CA SER A 75 -12.69 12.95 6.76
C SER A 75 -12.97 14.23 5.99
N LEU A 76 -12.45 15.37 6.46
CA LEU A 76 -12.61 16.68 5.80
C LEU A 76 -11.79 16.83 4.52
N LEU A 77 -10.71 16.05 4.38
CA LEU A 77 -9.88 16.02 3.17
C LEU A 77 -10.47 15.14 2.07
N LEU A 78 -11.14 14.03 2.41
CA LEU A 78 -11.63 13.05 1.43
C LEU A 78 -12.43 13.67 0.28
N PRO A 79 -13.42 14.56 0.49
CA PRO A 79 -14.17 15.14 -0.63
C PRO A 79 -13.30 16.02 -1.54
N LYS A 80 -12.32 16.72 -0.98
CA LYS A 80 -11.44 17.62 -1.72
C LYS A 80 -10.47 16.83 -2.60
N ILE A 81 -9.83 15.81 -2.01
CA ILE A 81 -8.89 14.97 -2.74
C ILE A 81 -9.60 14.14 -3.81
N ASN A 82 -10.83 13.67 -3.55
CA ASN A 82 -11.64 12.97 -4.54
C ASN A 82 -11.83 13.78 -5.82
N ASN A 83 -12.14 15.08 -5.71
CA ASN A 83 -12.28 15.95 -6.89
C ASN A 83 -11.00 16.03 -7.73
N VAL A 84 -9.82 16.01 -7.09
CA VAL A 84 -8.54 16.02 -7.80
C VAL A 84 -8.32 14.67 -8.48
N LEU A 85 -8.42 13.57 -7.74
CA LEU A 85 -8.18 12.21 -8.24
C LEU A 85 -9.19 11.76 -9.32
N ASP A 86 -10.43 12.25 -9.25
CA ASP A 86 -11.45 12.00 -10.28
C ASP A 86 -11.08 12.63 -11.63
N SER A 87 -10.30 13.71 -11.64
CA SER A 87 -9.81 14.34 -12.87
C SER A 87 -8.53 13.71 -13.42
N GLU A 88 -7.87 12.84 -12.65
CA GLU A 88 -6.66 12.16 -13.07
C GLU A 88 -6.95 10.84 -13.79
N PRO A 89 -6.27 10.55 -14.93
CA PRO A 89 -6.44 9.29 -15.65
C PRO A 89 -5.86 8.11 -14.85
N ALA A 90 -6.21 6.88 -15.27
CA ALA A 90 -5.63 5.67 -14.69
C ALA A 90 -4.11 5.58 -14.89
N VAL A 91 -3.59 6.14 -15.99
CA VAL A 91 -2.15 6.24 -16.23
C VAL A 91 -1.74 7.69 -16.40
N LEU A 92 -1.00 8.22 -15.45
CA LEU A 92 -0.46 9.57 -15.50
C LEU A 92 0.61 9.69 -16.59
N ARG A 93 0.72 10.88 -17.18
CA ARG A 93 1.83 11.26 -18.08
C ARG A 93 2.52 12.44 -17.41
N ILE A 94 3.78 12.23 -17.01
CA ILE A 94 4.55 13.19 -16.21
C ILE A 94 5.80 13.51 -17.02
N ASP A 95 5.91 14.75 -17.48
CA ASP A 95 7.03 15.18 -18.32
C ASP A 95 7.76 16.36 -17.65
N PRO A 96 8.60 16.11 -16.63
CA PRO A 96 9.45 17.14 -16.04
C PRO A 96 10.36 17.74 -17.11
N ALA A 97 10.65 19.04 -17.03
CA ALA A 97 11.66 19.63 -17.89
C ALA A 97 13.03 18.98 -17.63
N PHE A 98 13.93 18.99 -18.61
CA PHE A 98 15.25 18.35 -18.49
C PHE A 98 16.09 18.85 -17.28
N THR A 99 15.85 20.09 -16.85
CA THR A 99 16.49 20.71 -15.68
C THR A 99 15.81 20.39 -14.36
N GLU A 100 14.60 19.82 -14.39
CA GLU A 100 13.81 19.47 -13.23
C GLU A 100 14.01 18.00 -12.87
N SER A 101 13.82 17.68 -11.60
CA SER A 101 13.98 16.34 -11.05
C SER A 101 12.67 15.82 -10.45
N ILE A 102 12.52 14.50 -10.49
CA ILE A 102 11.40 13.78 -9.90
C ILE A 102 11.88 12.67 -8.97
N MET A 103 11.35 12.64 -7.75
CA MET A 103 11.57 11.54 -6.80
C MET A 103 10.52 10.44 -7.00
N LEU A 104 10.96 9.18 -6.84
CA LEU A 104 10.15 7.97 -6.93
C LEU A 104 10.24 7.26 -5.58
N ILE A 105 9.11 7.16 -4.89
CA ILE A 105 9.00 6.68 -3.52
C ILE A 105 8.18 5.39 -3.53
N GLY A 106 8.74 4.32 -2.97
CA GLY A 106 8.05 3.04 -2.80
C GLY A 106 7.11 3.05 -1.59
N ASP A 107 6.90 1.88 -1.02
CA ASP A 107 5.95 1.64 0.06
C ASP A 107 6.32 2.41 1.34
N ILE A 108 5.32 2.96 2.03
CA ILE A 108 5.48 3.75 3.27
C ILE A 108 4.85 3.04 4.47
N HIS A 109 3.73 2.32 4.28
CA HIS A 109 3.12 1.45 5.29
C HIS A 109 2.91 2.10 6.67
N GLY A 110 2.33 3.30 6.69
CA GLY A 110 2.03 4.01 7.94
C GLY A 110 3.25 4.39 8.77
N ASP A 111 4.44 4.47 8.14
CA ASP A 111 5.67 4.99 8.74
C ASP A 111 5.80 6.49 8.45
N LEU A 112 5.38 7.31 9.42
CA LEU A 112 5.42 8.76 9.27
C LEU A 112 6.86 9.31 9.28
N ASP A 113 7.79 8.65 9.98
CA ASP A 113 9.18 9.08 10.05
C ASP A 113 9.89 8.84 8.72
N ALA A 114 9.62 7.71 8.06
CA ALA A 114 10.07 7.47 6.69
C ALA A 114 9.51 8.50 5.70
N LEU A 115 8.23 8.85 5.83
CA LEU A 115 7.63 9.93 5.02
C LEU A 115 8.33 11.27 5.28
N ASN A 116 8.57 11.64 6.54
CA ASN A 116 9.25 12.89 6.87
C ASN A 116 10.66 12.93 6.29
N PHE A 117 11.41 11.83 6.38
CA PHE A 117 12.74 11.73 5.79
C PHE A 117 12.74 11.97 4.27
N VAL A 118 11.81 11.36 3.52
CA VAL A 118 11.76 11.60 2.06
C VAL A 118 11.31 13.02 1.73
N MET A 119 10.55 13.68 2.60
CA MET A 119 10.19 15.10 2.44
C MET A 119 11.40 16.02 2.68
N GLU A 120 12.23 15.75 3.69
CA GLU A 120 13.49 16.47 3.91
C GLU A 120 14.43 16.30 2.70
N MET A 121 14.56 15.07 2.19
CA MET A 121 15.36 14.80 0.99
C MET A 121 14.84 15.51 -0.26
N ARG A 122 13.52 15.73 -0.38
CA ARG A 122 12.95 16.54 -1.47
C ARG A 122 13.50 17.95 -1.46
N GLU A 123 13.57 18.57 -0.28
CA GLU A 123 14.11 19.92 -0.10
C GLU A 123 15.62 19.97 -0.36
N GLU A 124 16.38 19.02 0.20
CA GLU A 124 17.84 18.95 0.02
C GLU A 124 18.24 18.76 -1.45
N LEU A 125 17.52 17.92 -2.18
CA LEU A 125 17.77 17.65 -3.60
C LEU A 125 17.15 18.70 -4.53
N GLY A 126 16.37 19.66 -4.00
CA GLY A 126 15.61 20.62 -4.81
C GLY A 126 14.63 19.95 -5.78
N CYS A 127 14.09 18.78 -5.42
CA CYS A 127 13.22 18.00 -6.29
C CYS A 127 11.82 18.61 -6.35
N LYS A 128 11.46 19.12 -7.54
CA LYS A 128 10.14 19.72 -7.75
C LYS A 128 9.03 18.68 -7.67
N TYR A 129 9.22 17.51 -8.28
CA TYR A 129 8.18 16.49 -8.42
C TYR A 129 8.40 15.30 -7.48
N MET A 130 7.32 14.69 -7.02
CA MET A 130 7.33 13.41 -6.28
C MET A 130 6.25 12.48 -6.81
N LEU A 131 6.62 11.24 -7.07
CA LEU A 131 5.70 10.14 -7.41
C LEU A 131 5.80 9.06 -6.33
N PHE A 132 4.70 8.82 -5.64
CA PHE A 132 4.56 7.73 -4.68
C PHE A 132 3.89 6.53 -5.35
N LEU A 133 4.48 5.34 -5.19
CA LEU A 133 4.08 4.13 -5.91
C LEU A 133 2.91 3.37 -5.29
N GLY A 134 2.51 3.69 -4.06
CA GLY A 134 1.38 3.05 -3.36
C GLY A 134 1.74 2.61 -1.94
N ASP A 135 0.83 1.88 -1.30
CA ASP A 135 0.98 1.27 0.03
C ASP A 135 1.35 2.30 1.12
N TYR A 136 0.40 3.19 1.36
CA TYR A 136 0.51 4.28 2.33
C TYR A 136 0.15 3.85 3.75
N VAL A 137 -0.77 2.90 3.87
CA VAL A 137 -1.37 2.47 5.13
C VAL A 137 -0.99 1.02 5.48
N ASP A 138 -1.55 0.55 6.60
CA ASP A 138 -1.32 -0.75 7.22
C ASP A 138 0.11 -0.97 7.71
N ARG A 139 0.29 -1.99 8.56
CA ARG A 139 1.56 -2.49 9.12
C ARG A 139 2.20 -1.53 10.13
N GLY A 140 2.33 -0.26 9.80
CA GLY A 140 2.64 0.83 10.72
C GLY A 140 1.40 1.32 11.48
N MET A 141 1.62 2.25 12.42
CA MET A 141 0.58 2.74 13.34
C MET A 141 0.09 4.16 13.00
N GLN A 142 0.63 4.77 11.94
CA GLN A 142 0.38 6.17 11.58
C GLN A 142 -0.16 6.31 10.15
N GLY A 143 -0.95 5.33 9.67
CA GLY A 143 -1.52 5.34 8.33
C GLY A 143 -2.44 6.55 8.09
N THR A 144 -3.23 6.94 9.08
CA THR A 144 -4.13 8.10 8.97
C THR A 144 -3.32 9.40 8.81
N GLU A 145 -2.25 9.56 9.58
CA GLU A 145 -1.34 10.71 9.54
C GLU A 145 -0.59 10.77 8.20
N VAL A 146 -0.13 9.63 7.68
CA VAL A 146 0.50 9.52 6.35
C VAL A 146 -0.48 9.97 5.26
N LEU A 147 -1.71 9.47 5.25
CA LEU A 147 -2.73 9.87 4.26
C LEU A 147 -3.03 11.37 4.32
N ILE A 148 -3.18 11.93 5.52
CA ILE A 148 -3.40 13.37 5.72
C ILE A 148 -2.26 14.18 5.10
N ARG A 149 -1.01 13.80 5.38
CA ARG A 149 0.17 14.51 4.88
C ARG A 149 0.23 14.46 3.37
N LEU A 150 0.06 13.28 2.77
CA LEU A 150 0.08 13.08 1.31
C LEU A 150 -1.07 13.81 0.62
N PHE A 151 -2.29 13.75 1.17
CA PHE A 151 -3.46 14.43 0.57
C PHE A 151 -3.36 15.94 0.65
N ARG A 152 -2.82 16.50 1.75
CA ARG A 152 -2.52 17.95 1.82
C ARG A 152 -1.51 18.36 0.76
N LEU A 153 -0.38 17.66 0.65
CA LEU A 153 0.63 17.93 -0.36
C LEU A 153 0.07 17.86 -1.78
N LYS A 154 -0.77 16.85 -2.07
CA LYS A 154 -1.44 16.73 -3.37
C LYS A 154 -2.43 17.86 -3.64
N LEU A 155 -3.16 18.32 -2.62
CA LEU A 155 -4.10 19.45 -2.75
C LEU A 155 -3.38 20.79 -2.93
N GLU A 156 -2.23 20.97 -2.28
CA GLU A 156 -1.41 22.18 -2.35
C GLU A 156 -0.61 22.27 -3.65
N GLU A 157 -0.07 21.14 -4.11
CA GLU A 157 0.78 21.06 -5.30
C GLU A 157 0.31 19.96 -6.28
N PRO A 158 -0.92 20.05 -6.83
CA PRO A 158 -1.54 18.97 -7.61
C PRO A 158 -0.78 18.61 -8.90
N GLN A 159 0.04 19.52 -9.42
CA GLN A 159 0.87 19.30 -10.61
C GLN A 159 2.26 18.75 -10.30
N ASN A 160 2.66 18.68 -9.02
CA ASN A 160 3.99 18.27 -8.60
C ASN A 160 4.00 16.94 -7.84
N ILE A 161 2.93 16.67 -7.10
CA ILE A 161 2.79 15.48 -6.27
C ILE A 161 1.86 14.49 -6.96
N PHE A 162 2.28 13.23 -7.07
CA PHE A 162 1.53 12.18 -7.75
C PHE A 162 1.44 10.95 -6.84
N LEU A 163 0.24 10.39 -6.74
CA LEU A 163 -0.08 9.29 -5.83
C LEU A 163 -0.64 8.12 -6.64
N LEU A 164 0.08 7.00 -6.70
CA LEU A 164 -0.43 5.77 -7.31
C LEU A 164 -1.11 4.88 -6.27
N ARG A 165 -2.05 4.07 -6.72
CA ARG A 165 -2.70 3.06 -5.90
C ARG A 165 -1.74 1.91 -5.62
N GLY A 166 -1.63 1.49 -4.36
CA GLY A 166 -1.03 0.22 -3.97
C GLY A 166 -2.08 -0.85 -3.65
N ASN A 167 -1.64 -2.05 -3.31
CA ASN A 167 -2.54 -3.14 -2.98
C ASN A 167 -3.18 -2.98 -1.58
N HIS A 168 -2.51 -2.24 -0.68
CA HIS A 168 -3.05 -1.91 0.65
C HIS A 168 -4.13 -0.83 0.63
N GLU A 169 -4.30 -0.12 -0.49
CA GLU A 169 -5.41 0.81 -0.70
C GLU A 169 -6.69 0.05 -1.11
N THR A 170 -7.09 -0.93 -0.29
CA THR A 170 -8.29 -1.77 -0.43
C THR A 170 -8.90 -2.12 0.94
N VAL A 171 -10.23 -2.31 0.98
CA VAL A 171 -10.93 -2.73 2.21
C VAL A 171 -10.34 -4.02 2.77
N ASP A 172 -10.11 -5.01 1.90
CA ASP A 172 -9.64 -6.33 2.32
C ASP A 172 -8.32 -6.23 3.06
N MET A 173 -7.32 -5.51 2.51
CA MET A 173 -6.03 -5.38 3.18
C MET A 173 -6.15 -4.65 4.52
N ASN A 174 -6.91 -3.56 4.56
CA ASN A 174 -7.04 -2.75 5.77
C ASN A 174 -7.73 -3.49 6.93
N LEU A 175 -8.63 -4.42 6.63
CA LEU A 175 -9.25 -5.29 7.65
C LEU A 175 -8.25 -6.23 8.31
N TYR A 176 -7.22 -6.66 7.59
CA TYR A 176 -6.26 -7.66 8.07
C TYR A 176 -4.96 -7.06 8.63
N TYR A 177 -4.54 -5.89 8.14
CA TYR A 177 -3.16 -5.42 8.33
C TYR A 177 -3.00 -4.18 9.22
N GLY A 178 -4.05 -3.76 9.91
CA GLY A 178 -3.97 -2.87 11.07
C GLY A 178 -4.67 -1.53 10.89
N PHE A 179 -4.91 -1.07 9.66
CA PHE A 179 -5.54 0.23 9.43
C PHE A 179 -6.98 0.28 9.97
N PHE A 180 -7.74 -0.82 9.89
CA PHE A 180 -9.10 -0.88 10.46
C PHE A 180 -9.13 -0.71 11.99
N GLU A 181 -8.14 -1.26 12.70
CA GLU A 181 -7.96 -1.05 14.13
C GLU A 181 -7.54 0.40 14.42
N GLU A 182 -6.62 0.95 13.61
CA GLU A 182 -6.12 2.32 13.74
C GLU A 182 -7.25 3.36 13.73
N ILE A 183 -8.25 3.18 12.86
CA ILE A 183 -9.40 4.09 12.72
C ILE A 183 -10.54 3.82 13.72
N GLY A 184 -10.31 2.93 14.69
CA GLY A 184 -11.25 2.57 15.75
C GLY A 184 -12.36 1.63 15.29
N PHE A 185 -12.07 0.72 14.36
CA PHE A 185 -13.03 -0.25 13.81
C PHE A 185 -14.28 0.38 13.15
N ASP A 186 -14.15 1.60 12.62
CA ASP A 186 -15.25 2.30 11.98
C ASP A 186 -15.40 1.89 10.51
N GLN A 187 -16.40 1.04 10.26
CA GLN A 187 -16.70 0.52 8.92
C GLN A 187 -17.13 1.62 7.95
N GLY A 188 -17.92 2.60 8.41
CA GLY A 188 -18.39 3.69 7.56
C GLY A 188 -17.24 4.58 7.09
N PHE A 189 -16.31 4.88 8.01
CA PHE A 189 -15.10 5.60 7.69
C PHE A 189 -14.19 4.81 6.74
N LEU A 190 -13.97 3.52 6.98
CA LEU A 190 -13.17 2.66 6.10
C LEU A 190 -13.72 2.65 4.68
N LEU A 191 -15.04 2.50 4.52
CA LEU A 191 -15.67 2.52 3.20
C LEU A 191 -15.53 3.87 2.50
N ASN A 192 -15.56 4.98 3.24
CA ASN A 192 -15.33 6.31 2.67
C ASN A 192 -13.89 6.48 2.18
N VAL A 193 -12.91 6.03 2.98
CA VAL A 193 -11.49 6.04 2.58
C VAL A 193 -11.26 5.12 1.38
N SER A 194 -11.84 3.91 1.37
CA SER A 194 -11.72 2.99 0.24
C SER A 194 -12.29 3.55 -1.06
N ARG A 195 -13.39 4.31 -1.01
CA ARG A 195 -13.91 4.99 -2.19
C ARG A 195 -12.91 6.01 -2.73
N THR A 196 -12.15 6.69 -1.86
CA THR A 196 -11.05 7.56 -2.29
C THR A 196 -9.94 6.74 -2.95
N TYR A 197 -9.59 5.57 -2.42
CA TYR A 197 -8.60 4.67 -3.02
C TYR A 197 -8.96 4.23 -4.44
N ASP A 198 -10.23 3.98 -4.72
CA ASP A 198 -10.70 3.62 -6.07
C ASP A 198 -10.47 4.69 -7.14
N ARG A 199 -10.17 5.93 -6.72
CA ARG A 199 -9.90 7.06 -7.60
C ARG A 199 -8.42 7.26 -7.86
N LEU A 200 -7.53 6.61 -7.12
CA LEU A 200 -6.09 6.76 -7.32
C LEU A 200 -5.68 6.25 -8.72
N PRO A 201 -4.81 6.97 -9.44
CA PRO A 201 -4.15 6.45 -10.62
C PRO A 201 -3.45 5.12 -10.34
N VAL A 202 -3.38 4.25 -11.35
CA VAL A 202 -2.81 2.90 -11.25
C VAL A 202 -1.32 2.91 -11.60
N ALA A 203 -0.95 3.75 -12.58
CA ALA A 203 0.41 3.83 -13.09
C ALA A 203 0.76 5.26 -13.53
N ALA A 204 2.03 5.47 -13.83
CA ALA A 204 2.53 6.70 -14.46
C ALA A 204 3.56 6.37 -15.53
N ILE A 205 3.70 7.27 -16.51
CA ILE A 205 4.82 7.26 -17.45
C ILE A 205 5.57 8.57 -17.30
N ILE A 206 6.87 8.47 -17.02
CA ILE A 206 7.76 9.61 -16.86
C ILE A 206 8.55 9.82 -18.14
N SER A 207 8.52 11.04 -18.67
CA SER A 207 9.27 11.48 -19.85
C SER A 207 9.08 10.56 -21.07
N GLY A 208 7.89 9.96 -21.19
CA GLY A 208 7.54 9.00 -22.24
C GLY A 208 8.33 7.68 -22.25
N HIS A 209 9.19 7.38 -21.26
CA HIS A 209 10.09 6.21 -21.33
C HIS A 209 10.14 5.33 -20.08
N THR A 210 9.76 5.83 -18.91
CA THR A 210 9.79 5.04 -17.67
C THR A 210 8.37 4.78 -17.19
N PHE A 211 7.96 3.51 -17.18
CA PHE A 211 6.71 3.06 -16.58
C PHE A 211 6.87 2.95 -15.06
N CYS A 212 5.93 3.49 -14.30
CA CYS A 212 5.90 3.41 -12.85
C CYS A 212 4.57 2.80 -12.40
N VAL A 213 4.62 1.83 -11.50
CA VAL A 213 3.46 1.06 -11.04
C VAL A 213 3.71 0.52 -9.63
N HIS A 214 2.69 0.11 -8.88
CA HIS A 214 2.92 -0.49 -7.56
C HIS A 214 3.50 -1.91 -7.63
N GLY A 215 2.69 -2.86 -8.13
CA GLY A 215 3.02 -4.26 -8.27
C GLY A 215 3.84 -4.51 -9.53
N GLY A 216 3.20 -4.56 -10.69
CA GLY A 216 3.91 -4.92 -11.91
C GLY A 216 3.04 -4.92 -13.14
N ILE A 217 3.28 -5.86 -14.05
CA ILE A 217 2.61 -5.94 -15.35
C ILE A 217 1.84 -7.25 -15.51
N ASN A 218 0.88 -7.29 -16.43
CA ASN A 218 0.00 -8.43 -16.68
C ASN A 218 0.20 -9.04 -18.09
N GLY A 219 1.41 -9.02 -18.59
CA GLY A 219 1.72 -9.40 -19.96
C GLY A 219 2.29 -8.22 -20.74
N THR A 220 2.11 -8.24 -22.05
CA THR A 220 2.68 -7.26 -22.99
C THR A 220 1.63 -6.26 -23.50
N GLU A 221 0.53 -6.10 -22.76
CA GLU A 221 -0.59 -5.25 -23.15
C GLU A 221 -0.19 -3.77 -23.23
N SER A 222 -0.96 -2.99 -23.98
CA SER A 222 -0.74 -1.54 -24.05
C SER A 222 -1.08 -0.88 -22.72
N VAL A 223 -0.26 0.08 -22.30
CA VAL A 223 -0.52 0.94 -21.14
C VAL A 223 -1.83 1.70 -21.24
N ASP A 224 -2.35 1.94 -22.45
CA ASP A 224 -3.61 2.64 -22.65
C ASP A 224 -4.84 1.76 -22.35
N ALA A 225 -4.65 0.45 -22.15
CA ALA A 225 -5.70 -0.48 -21.73
C ALA A 225 -5.89 -0.51 -20.20
N ILE A 226 -5.01 0.17 -19.43
CA ILE A 226 -5.07 0.18 -17.97
C ILE A 226 -6.23 1.08 -17.51
N THR A 227 -7.13 0.54 -16.69
CA THR A 227 -8.22 1.28 -16.05
C THR A 227 -8.14 1.16 -14.53
N LYS A 228 -8.80 2.06 -13.79
CA LYS A 228 -8.85 2.03 -12.32
C LYS A 228 -9.58 0.79 -11.81
N GLU A 229 -10.58 0.31 -12.55
CA GLU A 229 -11.35 -0.90 -12.26
C GLU A 229 -10.55 -2.18 -12.56
N GLY A 230 -9.71 -2.14 -13.60
CA GLY A 230 -8.82 -3.22 -14.00
C GLY A 230 -7.47 -3.23 -13.28
N ALA A 231 -7.32 -2.49 -12.17
CA ALA A 231 -6.04 -2.24 -11.52
C ALA A 231 -5.39 -3.50 -10.91
N PHE A 232 -6.18 -4.51 -10.52
CA PHE A 232 -5.73 -5.63 -9.69
C PHE A 232 -4.37 -6.23 -10.09
N PRO A 233 -4.12 -6.62 -11.37
CA PRO A 233 -2.84 -7.21 -11.75
C PRO A 233 -1.65 -6.26 -11.56
N TYR A 234 -1.87 -4.96 -11.77
CA TYR A 234 -0.86 -3.92 -11.64
C TYR A 234 -0.51 -3.63 -10.19
N LEU A 235 -1.42 -3.93 -9.24
CA LEU A 235 -1.19 -3.75 -7.81
C LEU A 235 -0.48 -4.95 -7.17
N TRP A 236 -0.63 -6.15 -7.75
CA TRP A 236 -0.28 -7.41 -7.07
C TRP A 236 0.79 -8.26 -7.73
N ASN A 237 1.00 -8.16 -9.04
CA ASN A 237 1.94 -9.04 -9.73
C ASN A 237 3.40 -8.71 -9.36
N ASP A 238 4.26 -9.73 -9.34
CA ASP A 238 5.68 -9.61 -8.98
C ASP A 238 6.62 -10.09 -10.10
N PRO A 239 7.87 -9.58 -10.16
CA PRO A 239 8.86 -10.10 -11.09
C PRO A 239 9.30 -11.53 -10.70
N SER A 240 9.53 -12.38 -11.70
CA SER A 240 10.13 -13.71 -11.55
C SER A 240 11.39 -13.84 -12.38
N LYS A 241 12.34 -14.64 -11.90
CA LYS A 241 13.53 -15.01 -12.70
C LYS A 241 13.19 -15.99 -13.84
N SER A 242 12.04 -16.66 -13.76
CA SER A 242 11.59 -17.61 -14.78
C SER A 242 10.87 -16.88 -15.91
N PRO A 243 11.07 -17.27 -17.18
CA PRO A 243 10.32 -16.72 -18.30
C PRO A 243 8.80 -16.97 -18.22
N GLY A 244 8.03 -16.13 -18.89
CA GLY A 244 6.59 -16.20 -19.04
C GLY A 244 5.80 -15.58 -17.88
N LEU A 245 4.50 -15.88 -17.86
CA LEU A 245 3.62 -15.59 -16.72
C LEU A 245 3.39 -16.87 -15.91
N SER A 246 3.75 -16.86 -14.63
CA SER A 246 3.57 -17.97 -13.71
C SER A 246 2.58 -17.63 -12.60
N LYS A 247 2.14 -18.65 -11.86
CA LYS A 247 1.32 -18.46 -10.65
C LYS A 247 2.18 -17.86 -9.54
N SER A 248 1.63 -16.90 -8.79
CA SER A 248 2.29 -16.33 -7.62
C SER A 248 1.95 -17.10 -6.34
N SER A 249 2.89 -17.09 -5.40
CA SER A 249 2.66 -17.52 -4.02
C SER A 249 1.67 -16.64 -3.25
N ARG A 250 1.38 -15.42 -3.73
CA ARG A 250 0.45 -14.47 -3.09
C ARG A 250 -1.02 -14.83 -3.24
N GLY A 251 -1.37 -15.65 -4.23
CA GLY A 251 -2.75 -16.03 -4.49
C GLY A 251 -2.95 -16.56 -5.89
N SER A 252 -4.04 -17.31 -6.09
CA SER A 252 -4.33 -17.98 -7.37
C SER A 252 -4.62 -17.03 -8.53
N THR A 253 -5.01 -15.78 -8.25
CA THR A 253 -5.28 -14.73 -9.24
C THR A 253 -4.06 -13.84 -9.51
N VAL A 254 -3.04 -13.91 -8.67
CA VAL A 254 -1.81 -13.12 -8.78
C VAL A 254 -0.80 -13.89 -9.63
N LYS A 255 -0.10 -13.18 -10.51
CA LYS A 255 0.90 -13.75 -11.39
C LYS A 255 2.29 -13.24 -11.04
N GLU A 256 3.30 -14.00 -11.42
CA GLU A 256 4.65 -13.48 -11.55
C GLU A 256 5.00 -13.34 -13.03
N PHE A 257 5.83 -12.36 -13.38
CA PHE A 257 6.20 -12.06 -14.76
C PHE A 257 7.72 -12.13 -14.98
N GLY A 258 8.12 -12.85 -16.02
CA GLY A 258 9.49 -13.10 -16.41
C GLY A 258 10.15 -12.00 -17.24
N PRO A 259 11.46 -12.16 -17.55
CA PRO A 259 12.22 -11.20 -18.36
C PRO A 259 11.64 -10.98 -19.77
N ASP A 260 11.14 -12.03 -20.41
CA ASP A 260 10.51 -11.98 -21.74
C ASP A 260 9.20 -11.16 -21.75
N ILE A 261 8.44 -11.23 -20.66
CA ILE A 261 7.22 -10.42 -20.49
C ILE A 261 7.59 -8.94 -20.32
N VAL A 262 8.65 -8.64 -19.56
CA VAL A 262 9.15 -7.26 -19.43
C VAL A 262 9.64 -6.73 -20.77
N ASP A 263 10.41 -7.52 -21.52
CA ASP A 263 10.93 -7.12 -22.83
C ASP A 263 9.80 -6.82 -23.82
N GLY A 264 8.82 -7.73 -23.93
CA GLY A 264 7.68 -7.52 -24.82
C GLY A 264 6.79 -6.35 -24.38
N PHE A 265 6.61 -6.12 -23.07
CA PHE A 265 5.84 -4.98 -22.57
C PHE A 265 6.53 -3.65 -22.88
N LEU A 266 7.84 -3.57 -22.66
CA LEU A 266 8.63 -2.38 -22.98
C LEU A 266 8.61 -2.10 -24.48
N GLU A 267 8.77 -3.13 -25.33
CA GLU A 267 8.71 -3.01 -26.78
C GLU A 267 7.34 -2.52 -27.27
N THR A 268 6.24 -3.18 -26.87
CA THR A 268 4.87 -2.80 -27.26
C THR A 268 4.56 -1.34 -26.96
N ASN A 269 5.08 -0.82 -25.85
CA ASN A 269 4.75 0.51 -25.36
C ASN A 269 5.83 1.56 -25.70
N GLY A 270 6.91 1.18 -26.40
CA GLY A 270 8.03 2.09 -26.69
C GLY A 270 8.75 2.60 -25.44
N LEU A 271 8.71 1.85 -24.34
CA LEU A 271 9.28 2.21 -23.04
C LEU A 271 10.65 1.57 -22.87
N LYS A 272 11.42 2.07 -21.89
CA LYS A 272 12.79 1.62 -21.62
C LYS A 272 12.96 0.97 -20.25
N LYS A 273 12.11 1.34 -19.28
CA LYS A 273 12.29 0.95 -17.88
C LYS A 273 10.96 0.84 -17.15
N ILE A 274 10.91 -0.06 -16.17
CA ILE A 274 9.84 -0.17 -15.17
C ILE A 274 10.42 0.20 -13.79
N VAL A 275 9.69 0.99 -13.01
CA VAL A 275 9.98 1.24 -11.59
C VAL A 275 8.75 0.84 -10.79
N ARG A 276 8.94 0.05 -9.72
CA ARG A 276 7.85 -0.50 -8.92
C ARG A 276 8.09 -0.52 -7.40
N GLY A 277 7.03 -0.76 -6.63
CA GLY A 277 7.02 -0.92 -5.16
C GLY A 277 6.77 -2.36 -4.69
N HIS A 278 5.87 -2.54 -3.71
CA HIS A 278 5.15 -3.76 -3.29
C HIS A 278 5.95 -4.94 -2.69
N THR A 279 7.28 -4.94 -2.80
CA THR A 279 8.12 -5.99 -2.20
C THR A 279 9.06 -5.38 -1.18
N ALA A 280 9.01 -5.88 0.06
CA ALA A 280 9.98 -5.52 1.09
C ALA A 280 11.36 -6.08 0.71
N LEU A 281 12.36 -5.20 0.62
CA LEU A 281 13.70 -5.52 0.13
C LEU A 281 14.75 -5.20 1.20
N ARG A 282 15.68 -6.12 1.43
CA ARG A 282 16.71 -5.98 2.49
C ARG A 282 17.49 -4.68 2.39
N THR A 283 17.80 -4.22 1.18
CA THR A 283 18.56 -3.00 0.87
C THR A 283 17.66 -1.81 0.48
N GLY A 284 16.34 -1.96 0.54
CA GLY A 284 15.37 -0.97 0.08
C GLY A 284 15.19 -0.90 -1.44
N TYR A 285 16.03 -1.55 -2.25
CA TYR A 285 15.87 -1.62 -3.70
C TYR A 285 16.49 -2.89 -4.31
N GLU A 286 16.05 -3.25 -5.52
CA GLU A 286 16.58 -4.36 -6.32
C GLU A 286 16.44 -4.08 -7.82
N TRP A 287 17.50 -4.34 -8.58
CA TRP A 287 17.49 -4.31 -10.05
C TRP A 287 17.22 -5.70 -10.62
N TRP A 288 16.34 -5.75 -11.61
CA TRP A 288 15.94 -6.96 -12.31
C TRP A 288 16.21 -6.81 -13.80
N PHE A 289 16.30 -7.96 -14.49
CA PHE A 289 16.25 -8.05 -15.95
C PHE A 289 17.24 -7.11 -16.66
N ASP A 290 18.52 -7.19 -16.28
CA ASP A 290 19.59 -6.36 -16.84
C ASP A 290 19.34 -4.84 -16.70
N GLY A 291 18.74 -4.43 -15.58
CA GLY A 291 18.49 -3.02 -15.26
C GLY A 291 17.23 -2.43 -15.90
N LYS A 292 16.39 -3.27 -16.53
CA LYS A 292 15.11 -2.85 -17.14
C LYS A 292 14.00 -2.65 -16.10
N LEU A 293 14.09 -3.27 -14.93
CA LEU A 293 13.12 -3.07 -13.85
C LEU A 293 13.82 -2.77 -12.53
N LEU A 294 13.37 -1.72 -11.84
CA LEU A 294 13.77 -1.34 -10.50
C LEU A 294 12.62 -1.58 -9.53
N SER A 295 12.85 -2.34 -8.46
CA SER A 295 11.95 -2.38 -7.31
C SER A 295 12.48 -1.47 -6.20
N LEU A 296 11.60 -0.70 -5.57
CA LEU A 296 11.87 0.23 -4.48
C LEU A 296 11.00 -0.11 -3.27
N PHE A 297 11.52 0.15 -2.08
CA PHE A 297 10.80 0.00 -0.83
C PHE A 297 11.27 1.07 0.13
N SER A 298 10.36 1.97 0.53
CA SER A 298 10.72 3.21 1.24
C SER A 298 10.39 3.17 2.74
N CYS A 299 10.13 1.99 3.31
CA CYS A 299 9.88 1.77 4.73
C CYS A 299 11.03 0.99 5.40
N PRO A 300 11.84 1.62 6.27
CA PRO A 300 12.95 0.95 6.94
C PRO A 300 12.47 0.14 8.15
N ASP A 301 13.24 -0.89 8.54
CA ASP A 301 12.91 -1.81 9.64
C ASP A 301 11.45 -2.31 9.61
N TYR A 302 10.93 -2.53 8.40
CA TYR A 302 9.54 -2.86 8.14
C TYR A 302 9.13 -4.10 8.91
N VAL A 303 8.13 -3.96 9.78
CA VAL A 303 7.63 -5.00 10.70
C VAL A 303 8.74 -5.74 11.47
N GLY A 304 9.86 -5.07 11.76
CA GLY A 304 11.00 -5.61 12.49
C GLY A 304 11.92 -6.52 11.66
N LEU A 305 11.85 -6.44 10.32
CA LEU A 305 12.72 -7.23 9.43
C LEU A 305 14.17 -6.70 9.38
N GLY A 306 14.45 -5.52 9.93
CA GLY A 306 15.79 -4.91 9.89
C GLY A 306 16.28 -4.56 8.49
N ASN A 307 15.37 -4.37 7.53
CA ASN A 307 15.71 -3.91 6.18
C ASN A 307 16.04 -2.41 6.16
N ALA A 308 16.89 -2.01 5.22
CA ALA A 308 16.98 -0.61 4.81
C ALA A 308 15.78 -0.21 3.95
N ALA A 309 15.63 1.09 3.74
CA ALA A 309 14.72 1.67 2.76
C ALA A 309 15.52 2.36 1.65
N ALA A 310 14.87 2.62 0.52
CA ALA A 310 15.41 3.45 -0.54
C ALA A 310 14.32 4.21 -1.27
N PHE A 311 14.71 5.33 -1.87
CA PHE A 311 13.95 6.00 -2.94
C PHE A 311 14.88 6.22 -4.12
N ALA A 312 14.29 6.46 -5.29
CA ALA A 312 15.04 6.88 -6.48
C ALA A 312 14.70 8.32 -6.84
N TYR A 313 15.55 8.97 -7.61
CA TYR A 313 15.21 10.23 -8.26
C TYR A 313 15.83 10.29 -9.65
N ILE A 314 15.13 10.94 -10.57
CA ILE A 314 15.59 11.17 -11.94
C ILE A 314 16.03 12.61 -12.04
N GLU A 315 17.28 12.84 -12.42
CA GLU A 315 17.87 14.15 -12.62
C GLU A 315 18.62 14.15 -13.96
N LYS A 316 18.30 15.08 -14.87
CA LYS A 316 18.91 15.17 -16.20
C LYS A 316 18.84 13.86 -17.00
N GLY A 317 17.75 13.11 -16.82
CA GLY A 317 17.52 11.82 -17.47
C GLY A 317 18.25 10.62 -16.83
N GLU A 318 19.05 10.85 -15.79
CA GLU A 318 19.74 9.78 -15.06
C GLU A 318 18.98 9.41 -13.79
N LEU A 319 18.76 8.10 -13.60
CA LEU A 319 18.15 7.57 -12.38
C LEU A 319 19.24 7.31 -11.34
N LYS A 320 19.06 7.91 -10.16
CA LYS A 320 19.93 7.76 -8.98
C LYS A 320 19.12 7.18 -7.82
N ILE A 321 19.77 6.45 -6.92
CA ILE A 321 19.12 5.77 -5.78
C ILE A 321 19.79 6.22 -4.49
N ILE A 322 18.99 6.53 -3.48
CA ILE A 322 19.45 6.85 -2.13
C ILE A 322 18.82 5.84 -1.17
N ALA A 323 19.67 5.11 -0.45
CA ALA A 323 19.26 4.18 0.59
C ALA A 323 19.41 4.82 1.98
N PHE A 324 18.50 4.49 2.90
CA PHE A 324 18.43 5.05 4.24
C PHE A 324 17.90 4.02 5.27
N GLY A 325 17.95 4.35 6.56
CA GLY A 325 17.40 3.52 7.62
C GLY A 325 18.22 2.27 8.00
N ASN A 326 19.45 2.11 7.50
CA ASN A 326 20.37 1.09 7.99
C ASN A 326 20.87 1.49 9.38
N ARG A 327 20.62 0.67 10.41
CA ARG A 327 21.16 0.85 11.78
C ARG A 327 22.70 0.63 11.89
N SER A 328 23.44 0.76 10.80
CA SER A 328 24.86 0.34 10.71
C SER A 328 25.81 1.36 10.07
N GLN A 329 25.41 2.63 9.93
CA GLN A 329 26.33 3.71 9.55
C GLN A 329 26.17 4.91 10.47
#